data_AF-A0A528AR29-F1
#
_entry.id   AF-A0A528AR29-F1
#
_cell.length_a   1.000
_cell.length_b   1.000
_cell.length_c   1.000
_cell.angle_alpha   90.00
_cell.angle_beta   90.00
_cell.angle_gamma   90.00
#
_symmetry.space_group_name_H-M   'P 1'
#
loop_
_entity.id
_entity.type
_entity.pdbx_description
1 polymer ?
#
loop_
_entity_poly.entity_id
_entity_poly.type
_entity_poly.pdbx_seq_one_letter_code
_entity_poly.pdbx_strand_id
1 'polypeptide(L)' 'MDVKKNGDVSFWYADIGGVPGYRPPLQGDMLADVCIVGAGYTGLWTA' A
#
# COMPACT_ATOMS: atom_id res chain seq x y z
N MET A 1 28.52 10.68 12.35
CA MET A 1 27.37 11.56 12.06
C MET A 1 26.14 10.82 12.52
N ASP A 2 25.38 11.40 13.45
CA ASP A 2 24.16 10.78 13.97
C ASP A 2 23.02 11.04 12.98
N VAL A 3 22.50 9.99 12.33
CA VAL A 3 21.46 10.14 11.32
C VAL A 3 20.12 10.20 12.03
N LYS A 4 19.50 11.39 12.03
CA LYS A 4 18.15 11.56 12.59
C LYS A 4 17.14 10.80 11.73
N LYS A 5 16.46 9.82 12.33
CA LYS A 5 15.39 9.05 11.68
C LYS A 5 14.20 9.97 11.40
N ASN A 6 13.78 10.07 10.14
CA ASN A 6 12.60 10.84 9.73
C ASN A 6 11.31 10.02 9.92
N GLY A 7 11.01 9.64 11.17
CA GLY A 7 9.82 8.84 11.50
C GLY A 7 9.89 7.37 11.04
N ASP A 8 8.75 6.68 11.16
CA ASP A 8 8.57 5.28 10.74
C ASP A 8 8.01 5.18 9.32
N VAL A 9 7.90 3.95 8.80
CA VAL A 9 7.55 3.67 7.40
C VAL A 9 6.14 4.15 7.03
N SER A 10 5.15 4.01 7.93
CA SER A 10 3.76 4.36 7.64
C SER A 10 2.96 4.63 8.92
N PHE A 11 2.43 5.85 9.06
CA PHE A 11 1.50 6.22 10.13
C PHE A 11 0.23 5.36 10.11
N TRP A 12 -0.36 5.17 8.92
CA TRP A 12 -1.62 4.43 8.77
C TRP A 12 -1.49 2.96 9.11
N TYR A 13 -0.34 2.33 8.82
CA TYR A 13 -0.10 0.96 9.25
C TYR A 13 0.10 0.89 10.76
N ALA A 14 0.81 1.84 11.36
CA ALA A 14 0.96 1.86 12.82
C ALA A 14 -0.38 2.01 13.54
N ASP A 15 -1.26 2.87 13.03
CA ASP A 15 -2.59 3.13 13.59
C ASP A 15 -3.50 1.89 13.59
N ILE A 16 -3.45 1.08 12.52
CA ILE A 16 -4.24 -0.16 12.43
C ILE A 16 -3.55 -1.39 13.09
N GLY A 17 -2.45 -1.18 13.82
CA GLY A 17 -1.75 -2.24 14.55
C GLY A 17 -0.64 -2.97 13.77
N GLY A 18 -0.19 -2.42 12.65
CA GLY A 18 0.95 -2.92 11.86
C GLY A 18 0.62 -3.10 10.38
N VAL A 19 1.47 -3.85 9.69
CA VAL A 19 1.23 -4.20 8.27
C VAL A 19 0.02 -5.13 8.20
N PRO A 20 -1.06 -4.78 7.47
CA PRO A 20 -2.22 -5.64 7.35
C PRO A 20 -1.86 -6.92 6.58
N GLY A 21 -2.60 -7.99 6.87
CA GLY A 21 -2.43 -9.26 6.14
C GLY A 21 -2.62 -9.07 4.64
N TYR A 22 -1.83 -9.78 3.84
CA TYR A 22 -1.97 -9.76 2.38
C TYR A 22 -3.34 -10.30 1.97
N ARG A 23 -3.97 -9.64 0.99
CA ARG A 23 -5.20 -10.16 0.38
C ARG A 23 -4.89 -11.42 -0.43
N PRO A 24 -5.84 -12.36 -0.57
CA PRO A 24 -5.67 -13.49 -1.48
C PRO A 24 -5.27 -13.04 -2.89
N PRO A 25 -4.51 -13.85 -3.63
CA PRO A 25 -4.22 -13.55 -5.03
C PRO A 25 -5.52 -13.48 -5.85
N LEU A 26 -5.43 -12.88 -7.03
CA LEU A 26 -6.51 -12.91 -8.02
C LEU A 26 -6.86 -14.37 -8.38
N GLN A 27 -8.10 -14.61 -8.85
CA GLN A 27 -8.60 -15.94 -9.20
C GLN A 27 -8.01 -16.48 -10.53
N GLY A 28 -6.71 -16.27 -10.74
CA GLY A 28 -6.01 -16.52 -11.99
C GLY A 28 -5.76 -15.24 -12.77
N ASP A 29 -5.43 -15.41 -14.05
CA ASP A 29 -5.15 -14.31 -14.96
C ASP A 29 -6.40 -13.46 -15.19
N MET A 30 -6.21 -12.15 -15.24
CA MET A 30 -7.29 -11.18 -15.47
C MET A 30 -6.87 -10.15 -16.51
N LEU A 31 -7.84 -9.70 -17.31
CA LEU A 31 -7.67 -8.60 -18.24
C LEU A 31 -8.29 -7.33 -17.64
N ALA A 32 -7.57 -6.22 -17.74
CA ALA A 32 -8.04 -4.90 -17.36
C ALA A 32 -7.51 -3.88 -18.36
N ASP A 33 -8.29 -2.83 -18.63
CA ASP A 33 -7.83 -1.72 -19.47
C ASP A 33 -6.70 -0.94 -18.79
N VAL A 34 -6.74 -0.85 -17.44
CA VAL A 34 -5.73 -0.18 -16.61
C VAL A 34 -5.44 -1.00 -15.36
N CYS A 35 -4.17 -1.10 -15.00
CA CYS A 35 -3.70 -1.68 -13.72
C CYS A 35 -3.05 -0.59 -12.86
N ILE A 36 -3.51 -0.44 -11.62
CA ILE A 36 -3.01 0.57 -10.68
C ILE A 36 -2.15 -0.10 -9.62
N VAL A 37 -0.87 0.31 -9.53
CA VAL A 37 0.07 -0.18 -8.52
C VAL A 37 0.04 0.72 -7.30
N GLY A 38 -0.57 0.24 -6.22
CA GLY A 38 -0.69 0.94 -4.95
C GLY A 38 -2.10 1.49 -4.70
N ALA A 39 -2.79 0.95 -3.70
CA ALA A 39 -4.14 1.34 -3.31
C ALA A 39 -4.16 2.44 -2.22
N GLY A 40 -3.22 3.38 -2.29
CA GLY A 40 -3.20 4.57 -1.44
C GLY A 40 -4.08 5.70 -2.00
N TYR A 41 -4.07 6.86 -1.34
CA TYR A 41 -4.88 8.03 -1.73
C TYR A 41 -4.76 8.37 -3.22
N THR A 42 -3.53 8.53 -3.74
CA THR A 42 -3.31 8.87 -5.14
C THR A 42 -3.83 7.80 -6.10
N GLY A 43 -3.59 6.52 -5.80
CA GLY A 43 -4.02 5.42 -6.67
C GLY A 43 -5.54 5.28 -6.70
N LEU A 44 -6.20 5.37 -5.54
CA LEU A 44 -7.66 5.30 -5.44
C LEU A 44 -8.35 6.53 -6.04
N TRP A 45 -7.73 7.71 -5.97
CA TRP A 45 -8.24 8.92 -6.64
C TRP A 45 -8.06 8.88 -8.15
N THR A 46 -7.06 8.15 -8.64
CA THR A 46 -6.79 7.99 -10.09
C THR A 46 -7.71 6.96 -10.74
N ALA A 47 -8.17 5.95 -9.98
CA ALA A 47 -9.06 4.88 -10.41
C ALA A 47 -10.47 5.41 -10.74
#